data_AF-A0A662W2D7-F1
#
_entry.id   AF-A0A662W2D7-F1
#
_cell.length_a   1.000
_cell.length_b   1.000
_cell.length_c   1.000
_cell.angle_alpha   90.00
_cell.angle_beta   90.00
_cell.angle_gamma   90.00
#
_symmetry.space_group_name_H-M   'P 1'
#
loop_
_entity.id
_entity.type
_entity.pdbx_description
1 polymer ?
#
loop_
_entity_poly.entity_id
_entity_poly.type
_entity_poly.pdbx_seq_one_letter_code
_entity_poly.pdbx_strand_id
1 'polypeptide(L)'
;MNFLEEEIEALKKRFNGVGKGMEREVCSVPVSKRLKEVGVPQESLWYWCHRDCLSGESFSPEDEWVLIDYKRADDISYSEPEAEMYSAFTIGELSEMLPVSIRIKSNIYYLEIRKFDEDNWLVGYVTRCIPRIGDTFNGRLSDCLGNMLEYVIEQGYLKVEK
;
A
#
# COMPACT_ATOMS: atom_id res chain seq x y z
N MET A 1 25.13 19.73 -11.63
CA MET A 1 24.74 18.31 -11.56
C MET A 1 23.86 18.20 -10.33
N ASN A 2 22.56 17.98 -10.53
CA ASN A 2 21.55 18.15 -9.48
C ASN A 2 21.65 16.99 -8.49
N PHE A 3 21.96 17.28 -7.23
CA PHE A 3 22.03 16.30 -6.14
C PHE A 3 20.73 15.45 -6.03
N LEU A 4 19.60 16.04 -6.43
CA LEU A 4 18.30 15.36 -6.50
C LEU A 4 18.25 14.25 -7.57
N GLU A 5 18.90 14.43 -8.71
CA GLU A 5 18.87 13.45 -9.81
C GLU A 5 19.66 12.20 -9.44
N GLU A 6 20.80 12.36 -8.76
CA GLU A 6 21.60 11.23 -8.25
C GLU A 6 20.88 10.46 -7.13
N GLU A 7 20.15 11.14 -6.25
CA GLU A 7 19.34 10.50 -5.20
C GLU A 7 18.12 9.76 -5.77
N ILE A 8 17.45 10.32 -6.78
CA ILE A 8 16.35 9.65 -7.50
C ILE A 8 16.86 8.40 -8.23
N GLU A 9 18.03 8.48 -8.87
CA GLU A 9 18.60 7.35 -9.60
C GLU A 9 19.09 6.25 -8.64
N ALA A 10 19.61 6.63 -7.46
CA ALA A 10 19.96 5.71 -6.39
C ALA A 10 18.72 5.02 -5.79
N LEU A 11 17.60 5.72 -5.64
CA LEU A 11 16.32 5.17 -5.21
C LEU A 11 15.79 4.15 -6.23
N LYS A 12 15.76 4.50 -7.53
CA LYS A 12 15.37 3.57 -8.60
C LYS A 12 16.24 2.31 -8.62
N LYS A 13 17.55 2.47 -8.41
CA LYS A 13 18.49 1.35 -8.33
C LYS A 13 18.25 0.45 -7.10
N ARG A 14 17.72 1.00 -5.99
CA ARG A 14 17.29 0.22 -4.81
C ARG A 14 15.98 -0.54 -5.08
N PHE A 15 15.04 0.05 -5.83
CA PHE A 15 13.83 -0.64 -6.28
C PHE A 15 14.12 -1.82 -7.23
N ASN A 16 15.20 -1.78 -8.00
CA ASN A 16 15.66 -2.93 -8.80
C ASN A 16 16.10 -4.15 -7.97
N GLY A 17 16.17 -4.05 -6.64
CA GLY A 17 16.42 -5.18 -5.73
C GLY A 17 15.14 -5.90 -5.25
N VAL A 18 13.95 -5.45 -5.65
CA VAL A 18 12.68 -6.12 -5.37
C VAL A 18 12.67 -7.44 -6.15
N GLY A 19 12.56 -8.56 -5.44
CA GLY A 19 12.67 -9.90 -6.03
C GLY A 19 11.58 -10.16 -7.06
N LYS A 20 11.97 -10.77 -8.19
CA LYS A 20 11.06 -11.21 -9.27
C LYS A 20 9.90 -12.02 -8.68
N GLY A 21 8.67 -11.50 -8.75
CA GLY A 21 7.47 -12.11 -8.16
C GLY A 21 6.75 -11.26 -7.10
N MET A 22 7.40 -10.21 -6.58
CA MET A 22 6.76 -9.25 -5.65
C MET A 22 5.80 -8.29 -6.36
N GLU A 23 5.92 -8.07 -7.67
CA GLU A 23 5.00 -7.17 -8.39
C GLU A 23 3.52 -7.62 -8.37
N ARG A 24 3.24 -8.86 -7.96
CA ARG A 24 1.89 -9.42 -7.80
C ARG A 24 1.42 -9.49 -6.35
N GLU A 25 2.26 -9.09 -5.40
CA GLU A 25 1.88 -9.01 -3.99
C GLU A 25 0.93 -7.82 -3.80
N VAL A 26 -0.27 -8.11 -3.32
CA VAL A 26 -1.27 -7.10 -2.93
C VAL A 26 -1.31 -6.95 -1.41
N CYS A 27 -1.79 -5.81 -0.91
CA CYS A 27 -2.01 -5.62 0.51
C CYS A 27 -3.13 -6.51 1.02
N SER A 28 -3.08 -6.84 2.30
CA SER A 28 -4.08 -7.66 2.99
C SER A 28 -5.41 -6.93 3.17
N VAL A 29 -6.50 -7.70 3.33
CA VAL A 29 -7.84 -7.16 3.59
C VAL A 29 -7.86 -6.15 4.74
N PRO A 30 -7.24 -6.41 5.92
CA PRO A 30 -7.24 -5.42 7.00
C PRO A 30 -6.55 -4.10 6.63
N VAL A 31 -5.49 -4.14 5.82
CA VAL A 31 -4.81 -2.94 5.32
C VAL A 31 -5.70 -2.21 4.33
N SER A 32 -6.29 -2.91 3.36
CA SER A 32 -7.22 -2.31 2.39
C SER A 32 -8.42 -1.61 3.06
N LYS A 33 -8.99 -2.21 4.11
CA LYS A 33 -10.08 -1.62 4.90
C LYS A 33 -9.65 -0.29 5.51
N ARG A 34 -8.51 -0.25 6.21
CA ARG A 34 -8.00 0.99 6.82
C ARG A 34 -7.65 2.06 5.80
N LEU A 35 -7.08 1.68 4.64
CA LEU A 35 -6.81 2.62 3.55
C LEU A 35 -8.08 3.29 3.02
N LYS A 36 -9.19 2.54 2.89
CA LYS A 36 -10.50 3.10 2.55
C LYS A 36 -11.01 4.07 3.62
N GLU A 37 -10.86 3.71 4.90
CA GLU A 37 -11.30 4.53 6.04
C GLU A 37 -10.57 5.90 6.10
N VAL A 38 -9.27 5.91 5.83
CA VAL A 38 -8.48 7.16 5.76
C VAL A 38 -8.69 7.94 4.45
N GLY A 39 -9.48 7.39 3.52
CA GLY A 39 -9.96 8.07 2.32
C GLY A 39 -9.13 7.84 1.06
N VAL A 40 -8.23 6.84 1.04
CA VAL A 40 -7.47 6.50 -0.18
C VAL A 40 -8.45 6.07 -1.30
N PRO A 41 -8.35 6.64 -2.52
CA PRO A 41 -9.19 6.26 -3.64
C PRO A 41 -9.15 4.75 -3.89
N GLN A 42 -10.32 4.13 -4.01
CA GLN A 42 -10.45 2.67 -4.17
C GLN A 42 -10.39 2.27 -5.65
N GLU A 43 -9.30 2.65 -6.31
CA GLU A 43 -9.00 2.35 -7.71
C GLU A 43 -7.76 1.45 -7.79
N SER A 44 -7.94 0.19 -8.19
CA SER A 44 -6.84 -0.76 -8.34
C SER A 44 -7.14 -1.81 -9.40
N LEU A 45 -6.12 -2.53 -9.86
CA LEU A 45 -6.31 -3.69 -10.74
C LEU A 45 -6.92 -4.91 -10.02
N TRP A 46 -6.82 -4.95 -8.70
CA TRP A 46 -7.27 -6.06 -7.87
C TRP A 46 -8.17 -5.59 -6.74
N TYR A 47 -9.13 -6.44 -6.37
CA TYR A 47 -10.07 -6.16 -5.29
C TYR A 47 -10.23 -7.38 -4.38
N TRP A 48 -10.33 -7.10 -3.09
CA TRP A 48 -10.90 -8.03 -2.13
C TRP A 48 -12.42 -7.90 -2.16
N CYS A 49 -13.10 -9.01 -2.39
CA CYS A 49 -14.55 -9.11 -2.23
C CYS A 49 -14.90 -10.26 -1.30
N HIS A 50 -16.08 -10.15 -0.69
CA HIS A 50 -16.66 -11.28 0.03
C HIS A 50 -17.02 -12.39 -0.97
N ARG A 51 -16.78 -13.65 -0.60
CA ARG A 51 -17.03 -14.81 -1.47
C ARG A 51 -18.52 -14.98 -1.82
N ASP A 52 -19.41 -14.62 -0.89
CA ASP A 52 -20.85 -14.69 -1.08
C ASP A 52 -21.32 -13.88 -2.31
N CYS A 53 -20.62 -12.78 -2.64
CA CYS A 53 -20.87 -11.95 -3.84
C CYS A 53 -20.59 -12.67 -5.17
N LEU A 54 -19.96 -13.86 -5.15
CA LEU A 54 -19.60 -14.60 -6.36
C LEU A 54 -20.56 -15.74 -6.71
N SER A 55 -21.30 -16.27 -5.74
CA SER A 55 -22.06 -17.52 -5.96
C SER A 55 -23.38 -17.63 -5.22
N GLY A 56 -23.74 -16.66 -4.35
CA GLY A 56 -24.99 -16.74 -3.57
C GLY A 56 -25.06 -17.92 -2.59
N GLU A 57 -23.99 -18.69 -2.46
CA GLU A 57 -23.84 -19.78 -1.51
C GLU A 57 -23.06 -19.29 -0.29
N SER A 58 -23.46 -19.71 0.91
CA SER A 58 -22.84 -19.29 2.16
C SER A 58 -21.65 -20.21 2.49
N PHE A 59 -20.46 -19.63 2.70
CA PHE A 59 -19.22 -20.37 2.97
C PHE A 59 -18.78 -20.28 4.44
N SER A 60 -17.80 -21.10 4.84
CA SER A 60 -17.21 -21.03 6.18
C SER A 60 -16.43 -19.72 6.40
N PRO A 61 -16.37 -19.18 7.63
CA PRO A 61 -15.78 -17.86 7.94
C PRO A 61 -14.29 -17.70 7.60
N GLU A 62 -13.58 -18.81 7.42
CA GLU A 62 -12.12 -18.84 7.28
C GLU A 62 -11.64 -18.54 5.84
N ASP A 63 -12.55 -18.56 4.86
CA ASP A 63 -12.31 -18.34 3.42
C ASP A 63 -13.15 -17.18 2.83
N GLU A 64 -13.51 -16.23 3.70
CA GLU A 64 -14.53 -15.21 3.48
C GLU A 64 -14.16 -14.20 2.37
N TRP A 65 -12.87 -13.85 2.27
CA TRP A 65 -12.37 -12.84 1.32
C TRP A 65 -11.58 -13.48 0.18
N VAL A 66 -11.90 -13.10 -1.04
CA VAL A 66 -11.26 -13.60 -2.25
C VAL A 66 -10.74 -12.45 -3.10
N LEU A 67 -9.63 -12.68 -3.77
CA LEU A 67 -9.01 -11.72 -4.67
C LEU A 67 -9.62 -11.88 -6.07
N ILE A 68 -10.13 -10.78 -6.63
CA ILE A 68 -10.67 -10.72 -7.98
C ILE A 68 -10.02 -9.58 -8.76
N ASP A 69 -10.04 -9.68 -10.09
CA ASP A 69 -9.61 -8.57 -10.96
C ASP A 69 -10.69 -7.49 -11.09
N TYR A 70 -10.28 -6.31 -11.55
CA TYR A 70 -11.17 -5.16 -11.71
C TYR A 70 -12.40 -5.41 -12.60
N LYS A 71 -12.30 -6.29 -13.62
CA LYS A 71 -13.45 -6.57 -14.51
C LYS A 71 -14.55 -7.30 -13.76
N ARG A 72 -14.16 -8.29 -12.95
CA ARG A 72 -15.09 -8.98 -12.06
C ARG A 72 -15.65 -8.04 -10.99
N ALA A 73 -14.83 -7.13 -10.46
CA ALA A 73 -15.29 -6.16 -9.49
C ALA A 73 -16.34 -5.20 -10.11
N ASP A 74 -16.17 -4.80 -11.37
CA ASP A 74 -17.15 -4.00 -12.11
C ASP A 74 -18.46 -4.76 -12.33
N ASP A 75 -18.40 -6.03 -12.74
CA ASP A 75 -19.57 -6.90 -12.92
C ASP A 75 -20.37 -7.07 -11.61
N ILE A 76 -19.67 -7.27 -10.49
CA ILE A 76 -20.28 -7.38 -9.15
C ILE A 76 -20.87 -6.02 -8.75
N SER A 77 -20.14 -4.92 -8.91
CA SER A 77 -20.62 -3.57 -8.56
C SER A 77 -21.90 -3.21 -9.32
N TYR A 78 -22.04 -3.67 -10.56
CA TYR A 78 -23.22 -3.47 -11.38
C TYR A 78 -24.43 -4.30 -10.92
N SER A 79 -24.20 -5.57 -10.55
CA SER A 79 -25.26 -6.52 -10.18
C SER A 79 -25.66 -6.44 -8.69
N GLU A 80 -24.70 -6.13 -7.83
CA GLU A 80 -24.82 -6.02 -6.37
C GLU A 80 -24.13 -4.73 -5.88
N PRO A 81 -24.79 -3.55 -6.03
CA PRO A 81 -24.19 -2.26 -5.65
C PRO A 81 -23.84 -2.12 -4.16
N GLU A 82 -24.39 -2.99 -3.32
CA GLU A 82 -24.15 -3.04 -1.86
C GLU A 82 -23.02 -4.01 -1.48
N ALA A 83 -22.43 -4.72 -2.45
CA ALA A 83 -21.35 -5.66 -2.22
C ALA A 83 -20.14 -4.96 -1.56
N GLU A 84 -19.66 -5.53 -0.46
CA GLU A 84 -18.51 -4.99 0.25
C GLU A 84 -17.21 -5.33 -0.50
N MET A 85 -16.59 -4.31 -1.09
CA MET A 85 -15.34 -4.44 -1.83
C MET A 85 -14.29 -3.41 -1.40
N TYR A 86 -13.03 -3.83 -1.50
CA TYR A 86 -11.86 -3.05 -1.13
C TYR A 86 -10.75 -3.24 -2.16
N SER A 87 -10.06 -2.15 -2.52
CA SER A 87 -8.90 -2.24 -3.41
C SER A 87 -7.77 -3.02 -2.76
N ALA A 88 -7.25 -4.00 -3.50
CA ALA A 88 -6.12 -4.83 -3.11
C ALA A 88 -4.86 -4.28 -3.79
N PHE A 89 -4.33 -3.18 -3.25
CA PHE A 89 -3.23 -2.46 -3.87
C PHE A 89 -1.94 -3.27 -3.91
N THR A 90 -1.32 -3.29 -5.07
CA THR A 90 0.00 -3.84 -5.32
C THR A 90 1.10 -2.98 -4.70
N ILE A 91 2.29 -3.54 -4.57
CA ILE A 91 3.51 -2.79 -4.20
C ILE A 91 3.72 -1.59 -5.13
N GLY A 92 3.47 -1.75 -6.43
CA GLY A 92 3.61 -0.69 -7.43
C GLY A 92 2.69 0.50 -7.12
N GLU A 93 1.39 0.23 -7.02
CA GLU A 93 0.37 1.26 -6.71
C GLU A 93 0.68 1.96 -5.39
N LEU A 94 0.98 1.22 -4.31
CA LEU A 94 1.30 1.81 -3.01
C LEU A 94 2.57 2.65 -3.02
N SER A 95 3.59 2.24 -3.79
CA SER A 95 4.85 2.98 -3.92
C SER A 95 4.68 4.29 -4.68
N GLU A 96 3.75 4.35 -5.63
CA GLU A 96 3.41 5.57 -6.38
C GLU A 96 2.60 6.56 -5.52
N MET A 97 1.75 6.05 -4.63
CA MET A 97 0.95 6.86 -3.71
C MET A 97 1.78 7.49 -2.56
N LEU A 98 2.87 6.84 -2.16
CA LEU A 98 3.74 7.34 -1.10
C LEU A 98 4.67 8.46 -1.61
N PRO A 99 4.74 9.61 -0.92
CA PRO A 99 5.67 10.66 -1.31
C PRO A 99 7.12 10.24 -1.09
N VAL A 100 7.98 10.44 -2.08
CA VAL A 100 9.43 10.11 -1.95
C VAL A 100 10.08 10.86 -0.78
N SER A 101 9.58 12.04 -0.44
CA SER A 101 10.02 12.79 0.73
C SER A 101 8.88 13.58 1.34
N ILE A 102 8.93 13.77 2.66
CA ILE A 102 8.01 14.63 3.41
C ILE A 102 8.79 15.71 4.15
N ARG A 103 8.18 16.89 4.30
CA ARG A 103 8.75 18.00 5.05
C ARG A 103 8.02 18.18 6.36
N ILE A 104 8.76 18.13 7.46
CA ILE A 104 8.24 18.39 8.80
C ILE A 104 9.08 19.49 9.43
N LYS A 105 8.44 20.63 9.69
CA LYS A 105 9.13 21.86 10.11
C LYS A 105 10.23 22.21 9.10
N SER A 106 11.48 22.29 9.55
CA SER A 106 12.66 22.61 8.73
C SER A 106 13.39 21.37 8.20
N ASN A 107 12.91 20.15 8.48
CA ASN A 107 13.60 18.91 8.11
C ASN A 107 12.90 18.21 6.95
N ILE A 108 13.71 17.61 6.07
CA ILE A 108 13.24 16.73 4.99
C ILE A 108 13.56 15.30 5.40
N TYR A 109 12.54 14.45 5.31
CA TYR A 109 12.66 13.02 5.49
C TYR A 109 12.40 12.31 4.17
N TYR A 110 13.14 11.25 3.91
CA TYR A 110 13.06 10.49 2.67
C TYR A 110 12.52 9.10 2.97
N LEU A 111 11.67 8.61 2.06
CA LEU A 111 11.14 7.27 2.13
C LEU A 111 12.30 6.26 2.06
N GLU A 112 12.38 5.41 3.07
CA GLU A 112 13.28 4.27 3.13
C GLU A 112 12.47 2.99 3.13
N ILE A 113 12.78 2.14 2.17
CA ILE A 113 12.27 0.77 2.07
C ILE A 113 13.50 -0.13 2.11
N ARG A 114 13.56 -1.02 3.09
CA ARG A 114 14.65 -2.00 3.16
C ARG A 114 14.19 -3.30 3.79
N LYS A 115 14.81 -4.38 3.36
CA LYS A 115 14.73 -5.65 4.06
C LYS A 115 15.46 -5.52 5.40
N PHE A 116 14.77 -5.85 6.50
CA PHE A 116 15.33 -5.74 7.85
C PHE A 116 16.06 -7.03 8.24
N ASP A 117 15.42 -8.17 8.00
CA ASP A 117 15.97 -9.52 8.17
C ASP A 117 15.45 -10.44 7.04
N GLU A 118 15.63 -11.76 7.17
CA GLU A 118 15.23 -12.73 6.14
C GLU A 118 13.72 -12.72 5.84
N ASP A 119 12.91 -12.40 6.83
CA ASP A 119 11.46 -12.53 6.79
C ASP A 119 10.74 -11.20 6.76
N ASN A 120 11.38 -10.10 7.18
CA ASN A 120 10.69 -8.84 7.44
C ASN A 120 11.19 -7.65 6.61
N TRP A 121 10.24 -6.83 6.22
CA TRP A 121 10.43 -5.52 5.61
C TRP A 121 10.29 -4.42 6.63
N LEU A 122 11.01 -3.34 6.36
CA LEU A 122 10.87 -2.09 7.08
C LEU A 122 10.62 -0.98 6.07
N VAL A 123 9.58 -0.19 6.34
CA VAL A 123 9.27 1.04 5.60
C VAL A 123 9.12 2.19 6.58
N GLY A 124 9.77 3.32 6.27
CA GLY A 124 9.74 4.50 7.12
C GLY A 124 10.34 5.73 6.46
N TYR A 125 10.31 6.87 7.15
CA TYR A 125 10.90 8.11 6.67
C TYR A 125 12.11 8.50 7.51
N VAL A 126 13.28 8.59 6.86
CA VAL A 126 14.56 8.88 7.53
C VAL A 126 15.11 10.24 7.14
N THR A 127 15.89 10.84 8.04
CA THR A 127 16.72 12.01 7.75
C THR A 127 18.13 11.80 8.30
N ARG A 128 19.08 12.66 7.92
CA ARG A 128 20.49 12.51 8.33
C ARG A 128 20.74 12.87 9.80
N CYS A 129 19.85 13.67 10.40
CA CYS A 129 20.15 14.40 11.65
C CYS A 129 19.19 14.10 12.82
N ILE A 130 18.08 13.41 12.59
CA ILE A 130 17.00 13.20 13.56
C ILE A 130 16.59 11.72 13.47
N PRO A 131 16.07 11.11 14.56
CA PRO A 131 15.46 9.79 14.48
C PRO A 131 14.45 9.68 13.34
N ARG A 132 14.34 8.46 12.82
CA ARG A 132 13.34 8.05 11.84
C ARG A 132 11.92 8.34 12.35
N ILE A 133 11.02 8.62 11.43
CA ILE A 133 9.59 8.82 11.71
C ILE A 133 8.77 7.84 10.88
N GLY A 134 7.74 7.27 11.49
CA GLY A 134 6.98 6.18 10.89
C GLY A 134 7.87 4.95 10.69
N ASP A 135 7.57 3.88 11.38
CA ASP A 135 8.22 2.59 11.16
C ASP A 135 7.11 1.55 11.04
N THR A 136 7.00 0.96 9.85
CA THR A 136 6.12 -0.17 9.63
C THR A 136 6.97 -1.40 9.40
N PHE A 137 6.62 -2.48 10.10
CA PHE A 137 7.37 -3.72 10.13
C PHE A 137 6.41 -4.88 9.87
N ASN A 138 6.66 -5.65 8.82
CA ASN A 138 5.81 -6.75 8.40
C ASN A 138 6.59 -7.70 7.48
N GLY A 139 6.20 -8.96 7.42
CA GLY A 139 6.75 -9.92 6.45
C GLY A 139 6.33 -9.66 5.01
N ARG A 140 5.27 -8.87 4.81
CA ARG A 140 4.75 -8.45 3.50
C ARG A 140 5.08 -7.00 3.21
N LEU A 141 5.73 -6.75 2.08
CA LEU A 141 6.10 -5.39 1.69
C LEU A 141 4.86 -4.57 1.34
N SER A 142 3.84 -5.18 0.73
CA SER A 142 2.58 -4.50 0.43
C SER A 142 1.90 -3.97 1.70
N ASP A 143 1.87 -4.76 2.77
CA ASP A 143 1.31 -4.35 4.06
C ASP A 143 2.14 -3.26 4.73
N CYS A 144 3.48 -3.34 4.68
CA CYS A 144 4.35 -2.27 5.17
C CYS A 144 4.09 -0.93 4.46
N LEU A 145 3.97 -0.95 3.13
CA LEU A 145 3.70 0.25 2.34
C LEU A 145 2.30 0.81 2.62
N GLY A 146 1.29 -0.06 2.71
CA GLY A 146 -0.07 0.35 3.05
C GLY A 146 -0.15 0.97 4.44
N ASN A 147 0.46 0.36 5.45
CA ASN A 147 0.54 0.92 6.81
C ASN A 147 1.29 2.26 6.83
N MET A 148 2.30 2.42 5.97
CA MET A 148 3.05 3.68 5.90
C MET A 148 2.20 4.77 5.24
N LEU A 149 1.43 4.43 4.20
CA LEU A 149 0.51 5.34 3.53
C LEU A 149 -0.56 5.83 4.49
N GLU A 150 -1.17 4.91 5.24
CA GLU A 150 -2.11 5.21 6.33
C GLU A 150 -1.51 6.21 7.32
N TYR A 151 -0.32 5.91 7.87
CA TYR A 151 0.35 6.78 8.83
C TYR A 151 0.60 8.20 8.28
N VAL A 152 1.12 8.36 7.05
CA VAL A 152 1.40 9.71 6.53
C VAL A 152 0.14 10.53 6.29
N ILE A 153 -0.99 9.87 6.00
CA ILE A 153 -2.29 10.51 5.87
C ILE A 153 -2.81 10.94 7.24
N GLU A 154 -2.81 10.04 8.23
CA GLU A 154 -3.29 10.32 9.59
C GLU A 154 -2.51 11.45 10.27
N GLN A 155 -1.19 11.51 10.04
CA GLN A 155 -0.36 12.59 10.57
C GLN A 155 -0.52 13.91 9.79
N GLY A 156 -1.30 13.91 8.71
CA GLY A 156 -1.53 15.09 7.85
C GLY A 156 -0.33 15.47 6.99
N TYR A 157 0.60 14.54 6.76
CA TYR A 157 1.77 14.74 5.88
C TYR A 157 1.42 14.52 4.41
N LEU A 158 0.37 13.75 4.14
CA LEU A 158 -0.24 13.58 2.83
C LEU A 158 -1.73 13.92 2.94
N LYS A 159 -2.24 14.74 2.02
CA LYS A 159 -3.68 15.03 1.93
C LYS A 159 -4.28 14.14 0.87
N VAL A 160 -5.42 13.53 1.20
CA VAL A 160 -6.23 12.80 0.23
C VAL A 160 -7.48 13.63 -0.03
N GLU A 161 -7.80 13.86 -1.30
CA GLU A 161 -9.06 14.51 -1.70
C GLU A 161 -10.19 13.51 -1.48
N LYS A 162 -11.14 13.86 -0.61
CA LYS A 162 -12.35 13.07 -0.32
C LYS A 162 -13.50 13.48 -1.22
#